data_AF-A0A932XGP9-F1
#
_entry.id   AF-A0A932XGP9-F1
#
_cell.length_a   1.000
_cell.length_b   1.000
_cell.length_c   1.000
_cell.angle_alpha   90.00
_cell.angle_beta   90.00
_cell.angle_gamma   90.00
#
_symmetry.space_group_name_H-M   'P 1'
#
loop_
_entity.id
_entity.type
_entity.pdbx_description
1 polymer ?
#
loop_
_entity_poly.entity_id
_entity_poly.type
_entity_poly.pdbx_seq_one_letter_code
_entity_poly.pdbx_strand_id
1 'polypeptide(L)'
;MAQGKFTPAGTVRVSTLPVHQAWLLETRALAAAEPFFNLPRAQVVAIRDSIERRDPYPVQPYIFGPSSHAVGAAFRAYLLGLLSLRLGDTASARAFLSEILIGGDTLETRVSGTLAAGLGAELSRSTGNSGAAVGLLEELPTWFDFVTNRLLARRAVRERFLMGEFLVAQGRDAEALPWYASFRSYYDLVYMAPAHFRQAEIYERMGNRERALHHYGRFITLWQDCDPEFRPFAREGAAGRGAPQRDELSGRAWRGPLSGPARRTPASRRIA
;
A
#
# COMPACT_ATOMS: atom_id res chain seq x y z
N MET A 1 -19.94 5.94 0.69
CA MET A 1 -19.00 5.35 1.68
C MET A 1 -18.23 4.23 1.01
N ALA A 2 -16.92 4.12 1.22
CA ALA A 2 -16.10 3.01 0.74
C ALA A 2 -16.59 1.70 1.37
N GLN A 3 -17.25 0.82 0.62
CA GLN A 3 -17.78 -0.45 1.15
C GLN A 3 -16.78 -1.63 0.98
N GLY A 4 -15.52 -1.35 0.65
CA GLY A 4 -14.57 -2.40 0.24
C GLY A 4 -15.02 -3.18 -1.00
N LYS A 5 -15.90 -2.58 -1.83
CA LYS A 5 -16.37 -3.13 -3.09
C LYS A 5 -15.65 -2.45 -4.25
N PHE A 6 -14.73 -3.18 -4.86
CA PHE A 6 -13.90 -2.78 -6.00
C PHE A 6 -14.40 -3.42 -7.31
N THR A 7 -15.65 -3.87 -7.33
CA THR A 7 -16.39 -4.18 -8.56
C THR A 7 -16.93 -2.91 -9.22
N PRO A 8 -17.12 -2.87 -10.55
CA PRO A 8 -17.70 -1.72 -11.25
C PRO A 8 -19.03 -1.25 -10.63
N ALA A 9 -19.90 -2.18 -10.23
CA ALA A 9 -21.18 -1.88 -9.58
C ALA A 9 -21.01 -1.33 -8.15
N GLY A 10 -19.99 -1.80 -7.41
CA GLY A 10 -19.68 -1.32 -6.06
C GLY A 10 -19.11 0.10 -6.03
N THR A 11 -18.26 0.44 -7.00
CA THR A 11 -17.58 1.73 -7.03
C THR A 11 -18.43 2.87 -7.59
N VAL A 12 -19.37 2.59 -8.51
CA VAL A 12 -20.36 3.56 -9.00
C VAL A 12 -21.26 4.09 -7.87
N ARG A 13 -21.60 3.26 -6.87
CA ARG A 13 -22.38 3.68 -5.69
C ARG A 13 -21.65 4.65 -4.76
N VAL A 14 -20.32 4.75 -4.83
CA VAL A 14 -19.52 5.51 -3.86
C VAL A 14 -19.12 6.89 -4.37
N SER A 15 -18.93 7.06 -5.69
CA SER A 15 -18.28 8.26 -6.23
C SER A 15 -19.21 9.23 -6.93
N THR A 16 -20.41 8.83 -7.41
CA THR A 16 -21.34 9.65 -8.22
C THR A 16 -20.75 10.31 -9.48
N LEU A 17 -19.46 10.10 -9.73
CA LEU A 17 -18.72 10.51 -10.92
C LEU A 17 -18.62 9.32 -11.88
N PRO A 18 -18.42 9.54 -13.19
CA PRO A 18 -18.08 8.44 -14.09
C PRO A 18 -16.76 7.82 -13.64
N VAL A 19 -16.86 6.72 -12.89
CA VAL A 19 -15.73 5.87 -12.52
C VAL A 19 -15.20 5.27 -13.81
N HIS A 20 -14.17 5.88 -14.37
CA HIS A 20 -13.54 5.37 -15.57
C HIS A 20 -12.97 3.98 -15.27
N GLN A 21 -13.23 2.99 -16.14
CA GLN A 21 -12.74 1.61 -15.97
C GLN A 21 -11.23 1.52 -15.71
N ALA A 22 -10.47 2.52 -16.21
CA ALA A 22 -9.05 2.65 -15.92
C ALA A 22 -8.72 2.78 -14.44
N TRP A 23 -9.47 3.61 -13.72
CA TRP A 23 -9.23 3.81 -12.30
C TRP A 23 -9.50 2.55 -11.50
N LEU A 24 -10.59 1.84 -11.80
CA LEU A 24 -10.89 0.56 -11.15
C LEU A 24 -9.76 -0.45 -11.32
N LEU A 25 -9.23 -0.57 -12.53
CA LEU A 25 -8.16 -1.51 -12.81
C LEU A 25 -6.87 -1.14 -12.06
N GLU A 26 -6.52 0.14 -12.01
CA GLU A 26 -5.37 0.62 -11.23
C GLU A 26 -5.54 0.38 -9.73
N THR A 27 -6.71 0.67 -9.20
CA THR A 27 -7.07 0.41 -7.81
C THR A 27 -6.99 -1.08 -7.49
N ARG A 28 -7.45 -1.95 -8.39
CA ARG A 28 -7.32 -3.41 -8.27
C ARG A 28 -5.87 -3.87 -8.40
N ALA A 29 -5.06 -3.24 -9.23
CA ALA A 29 -3.64 -3.54 -9.36
C ALA A 29 -2.87 -3.17 -8.08
N LEU A 30 -3.14 -2.00 -7.50
CA LEU A 30 -2.59 -1.59 -6.21
C LEU A 30 -2.99 -2.57 -5.10
N ALA A 31 -4.28 -2.93 -5.01
CA ALA A 31 -4.73 -3.94 -4.06
C ALA A 31 -4.05 -5.30 -4.32
N ALA A 32 -3.94 -5.74 -5.57
CA ALA A 32 -3.32 -7.02 -5.88
C ALA A 32 -1.82 -7.07 -5.58
N ALA A 33 -1.14 -5.92 -5.60
CA ALA A 33 0.25 -5.80 -5.23
C ALA A 33 0.50 -5.95 -3.72
N GLU A 34 -0.48 -5.65 -2.88
CA GLU A 34 -0.28 -5.70 -1.43
C GLU A 34 -0.28 -7.12 -0.88
N PRO A 35 0.68 -7.49 -0.02
CA PRO A 35 0.76 -8.82 0.56
C PRO A 35 -0.34 -9.10 1.59
N PHE A 36 -0.93 -8.06 2.20
CA PHE A 36 -2.04 -8.24 3.14
C PHE A 36 -3.36 -8.59 2.45
N PHE A 37 -3.45 -8.42 1.13
CA PHE A 37 -4.52 -8.95 0.32
C PHE A 37 -4.16 -10.37 -0.16
N ASN A 38 -4.92 -11.35 0.31
CA ASN A 38 -4.76 -12.77 -0.03
C ASN A 38 -5.42 -13.10 -1.37
N LEU A 39 -4.92 -12.50 -2.46
CA LEU A 39 -5.37 -12.86 -3.80
C LEU A 39 -4.66 -14.13 -4.31
N PRO A 40 -5.39 -15.06 -4.95
CA PRO A 40 -4.79 -16.18 -5.66
C PRO A 40 -3.78 -15.70 -6.70
N ARG A 41 -2.65 -16.41 -6.84
CA ARG A 41 -1.60 -16.10 -7.83
C ARG A 41 -2.17 -15.89 -9.23
N ALA A 42 -3.10 -16.73 -9.66
CA ALA A 42 -3.75 -16.62 -10.97
C ALA A 42 -4.49 -15.28 -11.18
N GLN A 43 -5.09 -14.72 -10.12
CA GLN A 43 -5.76 -13.42 -10.20
C GLN A 43 -4.74 -12.28 -10.29
N VAL A 44 -3.63 -12.36 -9.54
CA VAL A 44 -2.53 -11.37 -9.64
C VAL A 44 -1.94 -11.35 -11.05
N VAL A 45 -1.74 -12.54 -11.66
CA VAL A 45 -1.32 -12.69 -13.06
C VAL A 45 -2.34 -12.04 -14.01
N ALA A 46 -3.62 -12.38 -13.89
CA ALA A 46 -4.66 -11.83 -14.77
C ALA A 46 -4.76 -10.29 -14.69
N ILE A 47 -4.54 -9.70 -13.51
CA ILE A 47 -4.52 -8.25 -13.32
C ILE A 47 -3.27 -7.65 -13.97
N ARG A 48 -2.08 -8.24 -13.78
CA ARG A 48 -0.84 -7.81 -14.43
C ARG A 48 -0.98 -7.81 -15.95
N ASP A 49 -1.44 -8.91 -16.52
CA ASP A 49 -1.62 -9.06 -17.97
C ASP A 49 -2.69 -8.10 -18.52
N SER A 50 -3.64 -7.66 -17.68
CA SER A 50 -4.61 -6.61 -18.02
C SER A 50 -4.02 -5.21 -18.00
N ILE A 51 -3.06 -4.92 -17.12
CA ILE A 51 -2.29 -3.66 -17.13
C ILE A 51 -1.34 -3.62 -18.33
N GLU A 52 -0.70 -4.75 -18.64
CA GLU A 52 0.25 -4.86 -19.73
C GLU A 52 -0.38 -4.51 -21.09
N ARG A 53 -1.58 -5.03 -21.37
CA ARG A 53 -2.29 -4.80 -22.65
C ARG A 53 -2.78 -3.37 -22.91
N ARG A 54 -2.61 -2.43 -21.98
CA ARG A 54 -3.20 -1.07 -22.07
C ARG A 54 -2.26 -0.02 -22.68
N ASP A 55 -1.36 -0.41 -23.56
CA ASP A 55 -0.45 0.54 -24.21
C ASP A 55 -1.09 1.14 -25.47
N PRO A 56 -1.18 2.49 -25.62
CA PRO A 56 -0.75 3.52 -24.68
C PRO A 56 -1.72 3.76 -23.51
N TYR A 57 -1.16 4.06 -22.34
CA TYR A 57 -1.96 4.43 -21.17
C TYR A 57 -2.74 5.72 -21.49
N PRO A 58 -4.08 5.74 -21.31
CA PRO A 58 -4.87 6.86 -21.76
C PRO A 58 -4.55 8.12 -20.94
N VAL A 59 -4.13 9.19 -21.63
CA VAL A 59 -4.11 10.55 -21.08
C VAL A 59 -5.55 10.92 -20.76
N GLN A 60 -5.81 11.39 -19.54
CA GLN A 60 -7.16 11.80 -19.17
C GLN A 60 -7.20 13.30 -18.88
N PRO A 61 -8.20 14.03 -19.42
CA PRO A 61 -8.26 15.50 -19.37
C PRO A 61 -8.66 16.05 -17.99
N TYR A 62 -8.93 15.20 -17.01
CA TYR A 62 -9.31 15.61 -15.66
C TYR A 62 -8.09 15.71 -14.74
N ILE A 63 -8.21 16.50 -13.66
CA ILE A 63 -7.19 16.75 -12.62
C ILE A 63 -6.56 15.44 -12.04
N PHE A 64 -7.22 14.29 -12.22
CA PHE A 64 -6.85 13.00 -11.66
C PHE A 64 -6.35 11.96 -12.69
N GLY A 65 -6.20 12.37 -13.95
CA GLY A 65 -5.61 11.60 -15.05
C GLY A 65 -4.09 11.72 -15.14
N PRO A 66 -3.39 10.85 -15.89
CA PRO A 66 -2.01 11.16 -16.25
C PRO A 66 -2.03 12.41 -17.12
N SER A 67 -1.30 13.44 -16.69
CA SER A 67 -1.18 14.73 -17.39
C SER A 67 -0.41 14.62 -18.71
N SER A 68 0.32 13.52 -18.91
CA SER A 68 1.10 13.22 -20.11
C SER A 68 1.23 11.71 -20.32
N HIS A 69 1.56 11.30 -21.56
CA HIS A 69 1.86 9.90 -21.88
C HIS A 69 3.04 9.36 -21.06
N ALA A 70 4.05 10.18 -20.78
CA ALA A 70 5.21 9.80 -19.97
C ALA A 70 4.80 9.42 -18.54
N VAL A 71 3.95 10.21 -17.88
CA VAL A 71 3.41 9.89 -16.54
C VAL A 71 2.52 8.65 -16.58
N GLY A 72 1.78 8.44 -17.67
CA GLY A 72 1.01 7.22 -17.90
C GLY A 72 1.91 5.98 -17.99
N ALA A 73 2.98 6.05 -18.76
CA ALA A 73 3.97 4.98 -18.94
C ALA A 73 4.70 4.65 -17.63
N ALA A 74 5.21 5.67 -16.92
CA ALA A 74 5.87 5.49 -15.62
C ALA A 74 4.95 4.80 -14.60
N PHE A 75 3.67 5.19 -14.54
CA PHE A 75 2.73 4.55 -13.63
C PHE A 75 2.37 3.11 -14.04
N ARG A 76 2.29 2.82 -15.34
CA ARG A 76 2.13 1.46 -15.84
C ARG A 76 3.32 0.58 -15.43
N ALA A 77 4.55 1.05 -15.68
CA ALA A 77 5.78 0.36 -15.28
C ALA A 77 5.81 0.12 -13.76
N TYR A 78 5.45 1.12 -12.96
CA TYR A 78 5.31 0.99 -11.52
C TYR A 78 4.35 -0.13 -11.09
N LEU A 79 3.12 -0.16 -11.63
CA LEU A 79 2.15 -1.22 -11.30
C LEU A 79 2.64 -2.60 -11.74
N LEU A 80 3.25 -2.71 -12.93
CA LEU A 80 3.83 -3.97 -13.40
C LEU A 80 4.99 -4.43 -12.54
N GLY A 81 5.85 -3.50 -12.08
CA GLY A 81 6.93 -3.77 -11.15
C GLY A 81 6.43 -4.33 -9.82
N LEU A 82 5.43 -3.69 -9.22
CA LEU A 82 4.82 -4.16 -7.97
C LEU A 82 4.17 -5.53 -8.09
N LEU A 83 3.40 -5.77 -9.17
CA LEU A 83 2.76 -7.07 -9.41
C LEU A 83 3.80 -8.17 -9.70
N SER A 84 4.89 -7.83 -10.39
CA SER A 84 6.01 -8.75 -10.61
C SER A 84 6.68 -9.13 -9.30
N LEU A 85 6.96 -8.17 -8.41
CA LEU A 85 7.44 -8.47 -7.06
C LEU A 85 6.50 -9.37 -6.28
N ARG A 86 5.18 -9.09 -6.34
CA ARG A 86 4.16 -9.92 -5.66
C ARG A 86 4.17 -11.37 -6.15
N LEU A 87 4.55 -11.59 -7.40
CA LEU A 87 4.69 -12.90 -8.05
C LEU A 87 6.07 -13.55 -7.84
N GLY A 88 6.99 -12.87 -7.15
CA GLY A 88 8.37 -13.34 -6.91
C GLY A 88 9.34 -13.04 -8.05
N ASP A 89 8.95 -12.24 -9.03
CA ASP A 89 9.78 -11.87 -10.19
C ASP A 89 10.52 -10.56 -9.93
N THR A 90 11.62 -10.66 -9.19
CA THR A 90 12.48 -9.52 -8.87
C THR A 90 13.22 -8.99 -10.09
N ALA A 91 13.47 -9.82 -11.11
CA ALA A 91 14.18 -9.41 -12.31
C ALA A 91 13.33 -8.43 -13.14
N SER A 92 12.08 -8.79 -13.44
CA SER A 92 11.15 -7.89 -14.13
C SER A 92 10.88 -6.62 -13.33
N ALA A 93 10.77 -6.72 -11.99
CA ALA A 93 10.59 -5.54 -11.15
C ALA A 93 11.74 -4.53 -11.27
N ARG A 94 12.99 -4.99 -11.37
CA ARG A 94 14.15 -4.10 -11.59
C ARG A 94 14.13 -3.47 -12.98
N ALA A 95 13.74 -4.23 -14.01
CA ALA A 95 13.60 -3.69 -15.36
C ALA A 95 12.58 -2.55 -15.39
N PHE A 96 11.40 -2.75 -14.80
CA PHE A 96 10.38 -1.70 -14.69
C PHE A 96 10.85 -0.51 -13.84
N LEU A 97 11.65 -0.72 -12.79
CA LEU A 97 12.23 0.38 -12.04
C LEU A 97 13.11 1.27 -12.93
N SER A 98 13.94 0.67 -13.78
CA SER A 98 14.76 1.41 -14.74
C SER A 98 13.92 2.17 -15.77
N GLU A 99 12.77 1.64 -16.18
CA GLU A 99 11.83 2.31 -17.10
C GLU A 99 11.15 3.55 -16.49
N ILE A 100 10.97 3.58 -15.17
CA ILE A 100 10.34 4.72 -14.46
C ILE A 100 11.29 5.91 -14.37
N LEU A 101 12.60 5.67 -14.30
CA LEU A 101 13.59 6.72 -14.07
C LEU A 101 13.72 7.61 -15.32
N ILE A 102 13.20 8.83 -15.22
CA ILE A 102 13.32 9.88 -16.23
C ILE A 102 14.20 10.98 -15.67
N GLY A 103 15.17 11.49 -16.44
CA GLY A 103 16.01 12.62 -16.05
C GLY A 103 15.30 13.97 -16.16
N GLY A 104 15.78 14.98 -15.42
CA GLY A 104 15.29 16.38 -15.50
C GLY A 104 14.76 16.94 -14.17
N ASP A 105 14.24 18.17 -14.20
CA ASP A 105 13.58 18.82 -13.05
C ASP A 105 12.19 19.35 -13.45
N THR A 106 11.36 18.45 -13.99
CA THR A 106 9.96 18.73 -14.28
C THR A 106 9.05 18.08 -13.25
N LEU A 107 7.77 18.46 -13.25
CA LEU A 107 6.76 17.79 -12.43
C LEU A 107 6.65 16.30 -12.76
N GLU A 108 6.78 15.92 -14.03
CA GLU A 108 6.81 14.53 -14.49
C GLU A 108 7.99 13.77 -13.90
N THR A 109 9.18 14.38 -13.85
CA THR A 109 10.35 13.78 -13.22
C THR A 109 10.14 13.57 -11.73
N ARG A 110 9.53 14.52 -11.02
CA ARG A 110 9.20 14.37 -9.59
C ARG A 110 8.19 13.26 -9.31
N VAL A 111 7.14 13.16 -10.14
CA VAL A 111 6.15 12.07 -10.04
C VAL A 111 6.81 10.72 -10.30
N SER A 112 7.63 10.63 -11.33
CA SER A 112 8.34 9.40 -11.68
C SER A 112 9.35 9.01 -10.60
N GLY A 113 10.09 9.97 -10.05
CA GLY A 113 10.99 9.76 -8.91
C GLY A 113 10.26 9.21 -7.67
N THR A 114 9.04 9.70 -7.40
CA THR A 114 8.21 9.18 -6.29
C THR A 114 7.82 7.72 -6.51
N LEU A 115 7.39 7.36 -7.72
CA LEU A 115 7.04 5.97 -8.06
C LEU A 115 8.27 5.05 -8.04
N ALA A 116 9.41 5.54 -8.54
CA ALA A 116 10.68 4.81 -8.51
C ALA A 116 11.14 4.55 -7.07
N ALA A 117 11.04 5.55 -6.18
CA ALA A 117 11.35 5.39 -4.77
C ALA A 117 10.42 4.35 -4.11
N GLY A 118 9.11 4.40 -4.40
CA GLY A 118 8.14 3.41 -3.92
C GLY A 118 8.48 1.97 -4.33
N LEU A 119 8.78 1.75 -5.61
CA LEU A 119 9.16 0.42 -6.13
C LEU A 119 10.55 -0.01 -5.63
N GLY A 120 11.51 0.91 -5.54
CA GLY A 120 12.85 0.68 -5.01
C GLY A 120 12.83 0.29 -3.53
N ALA A 121 11.97 0.92 -2.73
CA ALA A 121 11.75 0.55 -1.33
C ALA A 121 11.20 -0.87 -1.20
N GLU A 122 10.26 -1.26 -2.06
CA GLU A 122 9.74 -2.63 -2.09
C GLU A 122 10.78 -3.67 -2.52
N LEU A 123 11.61 -3.35 -3.52
CA LEU A 123 12.73 -4.19 -3.92
C LEU A 123 13.69 -4.40 -2.75
N SER A 124 14.12 -3.32 -2.09
CA SER A 124 14.97 -3.38 -0.90
C SER A 124 14.36 -4.24 0.20
N ARG A 125 13.07 -4.03 0.48
CA ARG A 125 12.30 -4.84 1.45
C ARG A 125 12.25 -6.32 1.07
N SER A 126 11.99 -6.65 -0.20
CA SER A 126 11.93 -8.03 -0.68
C SER A 126 13.26 -8.79 -0.52
N THR A 127 14.37 -8.05 -0.51
CA THR A 127 15.72 -8.57 -0.28
C THR A 127 16.18 -8.53 1.18
N GLY A 128 15.32 -8.10 2.12
CA GLY A 128 15.61 -8.03 3.55
C GLY A 128 16.33 -6.76 4.02
N ASN A 129 16.47 -5.75 3.16
CA ASN A 129 17.12 -4.48 3.49
C ASN A 129 16.10 -3.37 3.82
N SER A 130 15.45 -3.49 4.98
CA SER A 130 14.41 -2.54 5.40
C SER A 130 14.93 -1.13 5.69
N GLY A 131 16.20 -0.97 6.09
CA GLY A 131 16.80 0.34 6.36
C GLY A 131 16.96 1.18 5.09
N ALA A 132 17.42 0.57 4.00
CA ALA A 132 17.50 1.25 2.69
C ALA A 132 16.12 1.62 2.13
N ALA A 133 15.08 0.84 2.43
CA ALA A 133 13.72 1.13 2.00
C ALA A 133 13.15 2.41 2.65
N VAL A 134 13.50 2.66 3.92
CA VAL A 134 13.09 3.86 4.65
C VAL A 134 13.77 5.10 4.09
N GLY A 135 15.09 5.06 3.89
CA GLY A 135 15.86 6.20 3.37
C GLY A 135 15.31 6.70 2.02
N LEU A 136 14.98 5.77 1.11
CA LEU A 136 14.39 6.11 -0.20
C LEU A 136 13.06 6.85 -0.09
N LEU A 137 12.25 6.57 0.95
CA LEU A 137 10.95 7.19 1.14
C LEU A 137 11.02 8.46 1.99
N GLU A 138 11.99 8.57 2.91
CA GLU A 138 12.23 9.78 3.71
C GLU A 138 12.82 10.93 2.86
N GLU A 139 13.51 10.60 1.76
CA GLU A 139 13.95 11.57 0.76
C GLU A 139 12.81 12.15 -0.10
N LEU A 140 11.61 11.56 -0.03
CA LEU A 140 10.44 12.14 -0.68
C LEU A 140 10.03 13.44 0.06
N PRO A 141 9.67 14.51 -0.68
CA PRO A 141 9.30 15.78 -0.08
C PRO A 141 8.30 15.61 1.08
N THR A 142 8.75 15.94 2.29
CA THR A 142 8.12 15.60 3.58
C THR A 142 6.78 16.30 3.81
N TRP A 143 6.40 17.23 2.95
CA TRP A 143 5.06 17.76 2.89
C TRP A 143 4.57 17.68 1.46
N PHE A 144 3.65 16.73 1.25
CA PHE A 144 2.67 16.69 0.17
C PHE A 144 1.97 18.06 0.10
N ASP A 145 2.59 19.04 -0.56
CA ASP A 145 1.96 20.32 -0.81
C ASP A 145 0.63 20.06 -1.54
N PHE A 146 -0.40 20.83 -1.22
CA PHE A 146 -1.79 20.58 -1.58
C PHE A 146 -1.98 20.33 -3.09
N VAL A 147 -1.07 20.88 -3.90
CA VAL A 147 -0.95 20.73 -5.36
C VAL A 147 -0.39 19.35 -5.76
N THR A 148 0.71 18.91 -5.16
CA THR A 148 1.30 17.58 -5.37
C THR A 148 0.34 16.49 -4.86
N ASN A 149 -0.36 16.77 -3.76
CA ASN A 149 -1.44 15.93 -3.23
C ASN A 149 -2.56 15.74 -4.25
N ARG A 150 -2.92 16.71 -5.09
CA ARG A 150 -3.99 16.54 -6.08
C ARG A 150 -3.65 15.59 -7.23
N LEU A 151 -2.38 15.58 -7.66
CA LEU A 151 -1.88 14.73 -8.76
C LEU A 151 -1.38 13.37 -8.27
N LEU A 152 -0.87 13.30 -7.03
CA LEU A 152 -0.41 12.09 -6.36
C LEU A 152 -1.48 11.43 -5.48
N ALA A 153 -2.61 12.07 -5.16
CA ALA A 153 -3.69 11.50 -4.32
C ALA A 153 -4.30 10.22 -4.91
N ARG A 154 -4.05 9.90 -6.17
CA ARG A 154 -4.37 8.61 -6.78
C ARG A 154 -3.16 7.68 -6.91
N ARG A 155 -1.94 8.23 -7.04
CA ARG A 155 -0.75 7.51 -7.52
C ARG A 155 0.34 7.29 -6.49
N ALA A 156 0.37 8.07 -5.40
CA ALA A 156 1.26 7.87 -4.24
C ALA A 156 0.51 7.45 -2.96
N VAL A 157 -0.71 6.94 -3.11
CA VAL A 157 -1.56 6.49 -1.99
C VAL A 157 -0.87 5.35 -1.24
N ARG A 158 -0.22 4.46 -1.99
CA ARG A 158 0.52 3.33 -1.46
C ARG A 158 1.75 3.79 -0.67
N GLU A 159 2.50 4.76 -1.18
CA GLU A 159 3.71 5.28 -0.56
C GLU A 159 3.42 5.89 0.81
N ARG A 160 2.31 6.63 0.95
CA ARG A 160 1.84 7.13 2.24
C ARG A 160 1.55 6.00 3.23
N PHE A 161 0.99 4.89 2.75
CA PHE A 161 0.66 3.75 3.59
C PHE A 161 1.94 3.03 4.03
N LEU A 162 2.85 2.80 3.07
CA LEU A 162 4.15 2.19 3.32
C LEU A 162 4.99 2.98 4.31
N MET A 163 4.99 4.30 4.23
CA MET A 163 5.70 5.12 5.21
C MET A 163 5.20 4.83 6.63
N GLY A 164 3.88 4.74 6.81
CA GLY A 164 3.30 4.30 8.07
C GLY A 164 3.76 2.89 8.48
N GLU A 165 3.75 1.92 7.55
CA GLU A 165 4.15 0.54 7.84
C GLU A 165 5.62 0.45 8.27
N PHE A 166 6.49 1.20 7.60
CA PHE A 166 7.91 1.23 7.91
C PHE A 166 8.21 1.89 9.25
N LEU A 167 7.49 2.95 9.61
CA LEU A 167 7.60 3.58 10.92
C LEU A 167 7.13 2.64 12.02
N VAL A 168 5.99 1.96 11.83
CA VAL A 168 5.50 0.93 12.77
C VAL A 168 6.50 -0.21 12.93
N ALA A 169 7.10 -0.70 11.84
CA ALA A 169 8.10 -1.76 11.90
C ALA A 169 9.36 -1.38 12.70
N GLN A 170 9.64 -0.09 12.85
CA GLN A 170 10.74 0.47 13.66
C GLN A 170 10.29 0.86 15.08
N GLY A 171 9.03 0.64 15.44
CA GLY A 171 8.46 1.07 16.73
C GLY A 171 8.18 2.58 16.82
N ARG A 172 8.25 3.31 15.71
CA ARG A 172 7.98 4.76 15.61
C ARG A 172 6.48 5.05 15.47
N ASP A 173 5.70 4.51 16.39
CA ASP A 173 4.22 4.52 16.33
C ASP A 173 3.62 5.94 16.30
N ALA A 174 4.17 6.87 17.08
CA ALA A 174 3.68 8.25 17.13
C ALA A 174 3.86 8.98 15.79
N GLU A 175 4.96 8.70 15.08
CA GLU A 175 5.27 9.28 13.78
C GLU A 175 4.46 8.62 12.66
N ALA A 176 4.06 7.36 12.82
CA ALA A 176 3.21 6.65 11.85
C ALA A 176 1.75 7.17 11.84
N LEU A 177 1.23 7.64 12.97
CA LEU A 177 -0.17 8.06 13.10
C LEU A 177 -0.60 9.15 12.10
N PRO A 178 0.16 10.26 11.89
CA PRO A 178 -0.17 11.26 10.87
C PRO A 178 -0.27 10.69 9.45
N TRP A 179 0.57 9.72 9.09
CA TRP A 179 0.53 9.08 7.76
C TRP A 179 -0.78 8.32 7.55
N TYR A 180 -1.20 7.50 8.51
CA TYR A 180 -2.49 6.82 8.46
C TYR A 180 -3.69 7.77 8.59
N ALA A 181 -3.55 8.88 9.31
CA ALA A 181 -4.61 9.89 9.41
C ALA A 181 -4.83 10.69 8.11
N SER A 182 -3.91 10.59 7.14
CA SER A 182 -3.98 11.29 5.85
C SER A 182 -4.97 10.67 4.85
N PHE A 183 -5.45 9.45 5.08
CA PHE A 183 -6.39 8.75 4.20
C PHE A 183 -7.83 9.24 4.44
N ARG A 184 -8.26 10.25 3.67
CA ARG A 184 -9.54 10.94 3.87
C ARG A 184 -10.37 11.07 2.59
N SER A 185 -9.81 10.72 1.44
CA SER A 185 -10.40 10.93 0.12
C SER A 185 -11.00 9.66 -0.47
N TYR A 186 -11.89 9.80 -1.44
CA TYR A 186 -12.42 8.68 -2.24
C TYR A 186 -11.39 8.10 -3.21
N TYR A 187 -10.19 8.66 -3.32
CA TYR A 187 -9.05 8.01 -3.99
C TYR A 187 -8.28 7.05 -3.06
N ASP A 188 -8.48 7.18 -1.74
CA ASP A 188 -7.80 6.41 -0.71
C ASP A 188 -8.48 5.07 -0.41
N LEU A 189 -9.52 4.68 -1.17
CA LEU A 189 -10.46 3.60 -0.79
C LEU A 189 -9.78 2.28 -0.43
N VAL A 190 -8.68 1.93 -1.13
CA VAL A 190 -7.92 0.69 -0.89
C VAL A 190 -7.29 0.68 0.50
N TYR A 191 -6.83 1.84 0.97
CA TYR A 191 -6.03 1.98 2.19
C TYR A 191 -6.78 2.64 3.34
N MET A 192 -7.96 3.20 3.11
CA MET A 192 -8.73 3.90 4.15
C MET A 192 -9.10 3.00 5.34
N ALA A 193 -9.60 1.79 5.07
CA ALA A 193 -9.89 0.86 6.17
C ALA A 193 -8.60 0.27 6.77
N PRO A 194 -7.63 -0.22 5.99
CA PRO A 194 -6.33 -0.63 6.54
C PRO A 194 -5.66 0.43 7.41
N ALA A 195 -5.72 1.71 7.02
CA ALA A 195 -5.19 2.83 7.80
C ALA A 195 -5.89 2.95 9.16
N HIS A 196 -7.23 2.87 9.20
CA HIS A 196 -7.95 2.82 10.48
C HIS A 196 -7.60 1.59 11.31
N PHE A 197 -7.43 0.42 10.69
CA PHE A 197 -6.98 -0.77 11.41
C PHE A 197 -5.60 -0.55 12.06
N ARG A 198 -4.63 0.02 11.33
CA ARG A 198 -3.31 0.35 11.88
C ARG A 198 -3.34 1.40 12.98
N GLN A 199 -4.15 2.45 12.82
CA GLN A 199 -4.36 3.44 13.89
C GLN A 199 -4.92 2.78 15.16
N ALA A 200 -5.84 1.81 15.01
CA ALA A 200 -6.39 1.09 16.15
C ALA A 200 -5.33 0.25 16.88
N GLU A 201 -4.52 -0.51 16.14
CA GLU A 201 -3.41 -1.30 16.71
C GLU A 201 -2.39 -0.41 17.43
N ILE A 202 -2.05 0.76 16.86
CA ILE A 202 -1.15 1.72 17.50
C ILE A 202 -1.76 2.24 18.81
N TYR A 203 -3.01 2.71 18.80
CA TYR A 203 -3.64 3.23 20.01
C TYR A 203 -3.83 2.14 21.08
N GLU A 204 -4.06 0.89 20.68
CA GLU A 204 -4.10 -0.24 21.60
C GLU A 204 -2.75 -0.48 22.28
N ARG A 205 -1.64 -0.46 21.52
CA ARG A 205 -0.27 -0.55 22.09
C ARG A 205 0.06 0.61 23.04
N MET A 206 -0.46 1.80 22.76
CA MET A 206 -0.31 2.99 23.62
C MET A 206 -1.23 2.98 24.84
N GLY A 207 -2.08 1.96 25.02
CA GLY A 207 -3.06 1.89 26.10
C GLY A 207 -4.27 2.84 25.93
N ASN A 208 -4.40 3.51 24.79
CA ASN A 208 -5.52 4.41 24.51
C ASN A 208 -6.72 3.63 23.95
N ARG A 209 -7.43 2.95 24.84
CA ARG A 209 -8.56 2.08 24.50
C ARG A 209 -9.68 2.81 23.75
N GLU A 210 -10.00 4.04 24.14
CA GLU A 210 -11.06 4.83 23.52
C GLU A 210 -10.78 5.07 22.03
N ARG A 211 -9.58 5.55 21.70
CA ARG A 211 -9.19 5.78 20.30
C ARG A 211 -9.04 4.49 19.52
N ALA A 212 -8.54 3.42 20.15
CA ALA A 212 -8.48 2.11 19.51
C ALA A 212 -9.87 1.62 19.07
N LEU A 213 -10.85 1.68 19.98
CA LEU A 213 -12.24 1.28 19.68
C LEU A 213 -12.89 2.15 18.61
N HIS A 214 -12.63 3.47 18.62
CA HIS A 214 -13.08 4.36 17.55
C HIS A 214 -12.60 3.87 16.18
N HIS A 215 -11.30 3.63 16.04
CA HIS A 215 -10.69 3.25 14.77
C HIS A 215 -11.06 1.84 14.31
N TYR A 216 -11.14 0.85 15.23
CA TYR A 216 -11.68 -0.47 14.90
C TYR A 216 -13.14 -0.39 14.43
N GLY A 217 -13.96 0.47 15.06
CA GLY A 217 -15.34 0.70 14.63
C GLY A 217 -15.43 1.27 13.20
N ARG A 218 -14.55 2.22 12.87
CA ARG A 218 -14.45 2.79 11.51
C ARG A 218 -14.01 1.75 10.49
N PHE A 219 -13.01 0.92 10.82
CA PHE A 219 -12.55 -0.18 9.96
C PHE A 219 -13.71 -1.14 9.61
N ILE A 220 -14.43 -1.62 10.62
CA ILE A 220 -15.56 -2.55 10.42
C ILE A 220 -16.65 -1.88 9.57
N THR A 221 -17.01 -0.64 9.88
CA THR A 221 -18.03 0.10 9.11
C THR A 221 -17.69 0.20 7.62
N LEU A 222 -16.41 0.40 7.29
CA LEU A 222 -15.97 0.51 5.90
C LEU A 222 -15.96 -0.84 5.18
N TRP A 223 -15.62 -1.93 5.87
CA TRP A 223 -15.32 -3.23 5.23
C TRP A 223 -16.27 -4.37 5.58
N GLN A 224 -17.33 -4.12 6.35
CA GLN A 224 -18.35 -5.13 6.69
C GLN A 224 -18.97 -5.80 5.45
N ASP A 225 -19.07 -5.07 4.34
CA ASP A 225 -19.64 -5.55 3.07
C ASP A 225 -18.60 -5.69 1.94
N CYS A 226 -17.31 -5.87 2.29
CA CYS A 226 -16.23 -5.95 1.30
C CYS A 226 -16.38 -7.13 0.33
N ASP A 227 -15.76 -7.00 -0.86
CA ASP A 227 -15.74 -8.10 -1.84
C ASP A 227 -15.14 -9.38 -1.21
N PRO A 228 -15.53 -10.58 -1.68
CA PRO A 228 -15.16 -11.85 -1.05
C PRO A 228 -13.66 -12.01 -0.78
N GLU A 229 -12.83 -11.52 -1.70
CA GLU A 229 -11.37 -11.55 -1.60
C GLU A 229 -10.79 -10.74 -0.41
N PHE A 230 -11.54 -9.78 0.13
CA PHE A 230 -11.10 -8.92 1.25
C PHE A 230 -11.62 -9.38 2.61
N ARG A 231 -12.55 -10.35 2.64
CA ARG A 231 -13.15 -10.87 3.87
C ARG A 231 -12.16 -11.44 4.89
N PRO A 232 -11.06 -12.13 4.51
CA PRO A 232 -10.09 -12.61 5.49
C PRO A 232 -9.50 -11.49 6.35
N PHE A 233 -9.14 -10.35 5.74
CA PHE A 233 -8.62 -9.19 6.44
C PHE A 233 -9.70 -8.49 7.28
N ALA A 234 -10.93 -8.40 6.77
CA ALA A 234 -12.08 -7.86 7.53
C ALA A 234 -12.34 -8.64 8.84
N ARG A 235 -12.17 -9.97 8.82
CA ARG A 235 -12.34 -10.81 10.02
C ARG A 235 -11.27 -10.56 11.07
N GLU A 236 -10.03 -10.33 10.67
CA GLU A 236 -8.93 -10.04 11.60
C GLU A 236 -9.18 -8.75 12.37
N GLY A 237 -9.58 -7.67 11.69
CA GLY A 237 -9.91 -6.43 12.39
C GLY A 237 -11.19 -6.47 13.21
N ALA A 238 -12.15 -7.33 12.86
CA ALA A 238 -13.31 -7.60 13.73
C ALA A 238 -12.91 -8.33 15.02
N ALA A 239 -11.95 -9.25 14.96
CA ALA A 239 -11.42 -9.95 16.13
C ALA A 239 -10.64 -9.01 17.07
N GLY A 240 -9.87 -8.04 16.51
CA GLY A 240 -9.17 -7.02 17.30
C GLY A 240 -10.10 -6.19 18.19
N ARG A 241 -11.30 -5.83 17.70
CA ARG A 241 -12.31 -5.10 18.49
C ARG A 241 -12.85 -5.90 19.69
N GLY A 242 -12.84 -7.23 19.62
CA GLY A 242 -13.45 -8.13 20.60
C GLY A 242 -12.50 -8.72 21.64
N ALA A 243 -11.19 -8.42 21.58
CA ALA A 243 -10.22 -9.01 22.49
C ALA A 243 -10.28 -8.37 23.90
N PRO A 244 -10.45 -9.17 24.99
CA PRO A 244 -10.25 -8.68 26.35
C PRO A 244 -8.77 -8.42 26.64
N GLN A 245 -8.53 -7.56 27.63
CA GLN A 245 -7.27 -6.98 28.08
C GLN A 245 -6.11 -8.01 28.11
N ARG A 246 -5.07 -7.76 27.32
CA ARG A 246 -3.92 -8.65 27.13
C ARG A 246 -2.79 -8.29 28.10
N ASP A 247 -2.83 -8.77 29.34
CA ASP A 247 -1.63 -8.86 30.19
C ASP A 247 -0.74 -10.08 29.85
N GLU A 248 -1.13 -10.93 28.90
CA GLU A 248 -0.37 -12.16 28.56
C GLU A 248 -0.11 -12.37 27.05
N LEU A 249 -0.19 -11.33 26.21
CA LEU A 249 0.07 -11.48 24.77
C LEU A 249 1.12 -10.51 24.23
N SER A 250 2.24 -10.41 24.94
CA SER A 250 3.54 -9.86 24.47
C SER A 250 4.21 -10.70 23.35
N GLY A 251 3.42 -11.38 22.51
CA GLY A 251 3.95 -12.28 21.47
C GLY A 251 3.05 -12.54 20.26
N ARG A 252 1.90 -11.87 20.13
CA ARG A 252 1.02 -11.98 18.95
C ARG A 252 0.71 -10.60 18.37
N ALA A 253 1.76 -9.89 17.95
CA ALA A 253 1.65 -8.92 16.87
C ALA A 253 1.33 -9.68 15.58
N TRP A 254 0.55 -9.06 14.68
CA TRP A 254 0.39 -9.53 13.31
C TRP A 254 1.75 -9.88 12.70
N ARG A 255 1.97 -11.17 12.42
CA ARG A 255 3.14 -11.65 11.67
C ARG A 255 2.83 -11.42 10.19
N GLY A 256 2.97 -10.18 9.74
CA GLY A 256 3.24 -9.93 8.33
C GLY A 256 4.48 -10.70 7.86
N PRO A 257 4.89 -10.61 6.58
CA PRO A 257 6.07 -11.30 6.05
C PRO A 257 7.41 -10.98 6.77
N LEU A 258 7.39 -10.14 7.80
CA LEU A 258 8.47 -9.85 8.74
C LEU A 258 8.79 -10.99 9.73
N SER A 259 8.15 -12.16 9.65
CA SER A 259 8.48 -13.33 10.49
C SER A 259 9.08 -14.49 9.69
N GLY A 260 10.26 -14.29 9.11
CA GLY A 260 11.14 -15.39 8.76
C GLY A 260 11.79 -15.97 10.04
N PRO A 261 12.02 -17.29 10.15
CA PRO A 261 12.68 -17.86 11.32
C PRO A 261 14.10 -17.30 11.41
N ALA A 262 14.44 -16.70 12.56
CA ALA A 262 15.81 -16.36 12.90
C ALA A 262 16.67 -17.62 12.74
N ARG A 263 17.53 -17.66 11.71
CA ARG A 263 18.52 -18.71 11.55
C ARG A 263 19.44 -18.61 12.76
N ARG A 264 19.32 -19.56 13.68
CA ARG A 264 20.32 -19.79 14.71
C ARG A 264 21.62 -20.16 14.00
N THR A 265 22.60 -19.28 14.06
CA THR A 265 23.99 -19.61 13.74
C THR A 265 24.43 -20.75 14.66
N PRO A 266 25.00 -21.86 14.14
CA PRO A 266 25.61 -22.85 14.99
C PRO A 266 26.86 -22.21 15.61
N ALA A 267 26.94 -22.24 16.95
CA ALA A 267 28.16 -21.92 17.67
C ALA A 267 29.30 -22.78 17.12
N SER A 268 30.35 -22.12 16.63
CA SER A 268 31.63 -22.72 16.30
C SER A 268 32.15 -23.53 17.49
N ARG A 269 32.18 -24.86 17.35
CA ARG A 269 32.98 -25.72 18.22
C ARG A 269 34.43 -25.31 18.06
N ARG A 270 35.03 -24.83 19.15
CA ARG A 270 36.48 -24.82 19.32
C ARG A 270 36.95 -26.27 19.24
N ILE A 271 37.81 -26.56 18.28
CA ILE A 271 38.67 -27.74 18.29
C ILE A 271 39.97 -27.29 18.93
N ALA A 272 40.34 -27.97 20.02
CA ALA A 272 41.68 -27.99 20.58
C ALA A 272 42.55 -28.96 19.76
#